data_AF-A0A3B1C0R2-F1
#
_entry.id   AF-A0A3B1C0R2-F1
#
_cell.length_a   1.000
_cell.length_b   1.000
_cell.length_c   1.000
_cell.angle_alpha   90.00
_cell.angle_beta   90.00
_cell.angle_gamma   90.00
#
_symmetry.space_group_name_H-M   'P 1'
#
loop_
_entity.id
_entity.type
_entity.pdbx_description
1 polymer ?
#
loop_
_entity_poly.entity_id
_entity_poly.type
_entity_poly.pdbx_seq_one_letter_code
_entity_poly.pdbx_strand_id
1 'polypeptide(L)'
;MNKNLLFKGFSLGTVAGVLYGLAGIVFNQVTGAFAFEMSITSLLGTFAVGGAIFGVIAGCFMSVTDNLFLKERPVSRAVIISVGFWLALRFGAASLTMHDSHRYHPVYEQSLQGLVLAVILGLILGLLWKTKVSEDIFG
;
A
#
# COMPACT_ATOMS: atom_id res chain seq x y z
N MET A 1 10.42 0.00 21.67
CA MET A 1 10.15 -0.34 20.26
C MET A 1 11.35 -1.10 19.71
N ASN A 2 11.17 -2.30 19.14
CA ASN A 2 12.28 -3.13 18.65
C ASN A 2 12.85 -2.53 17.35
N LYS A 3 14.12 -2.11 17.36
CA LYS A 3 14.79 -1.50 16.20
C LYS A 3 14.88 -2.45 15.01
N ASN A 4 15.08 -3.74 15.26
CA ASN A 4 15.15 -4.76 14.21
C ASN A 4 13.79 -4.92 13.52
N LEU A 5 12.70 -4.84 14.29
CA LEU A 5 11.35 -4.95 13.76
C LEU A 5 10.97 -3.73 12.91
N LEU A 6 11.37 -2.52 13.30
CA LEU A 6 11.18 -1.33 12.47
C LEU A 6 11.96 -1.40 11.16
N PHE A 7 13.21 -1.87 11.23
CA PHE A 7 14.04 -2.02 10.04
C PHE A 7 13.50 -3.11 9.10
N LYS A 8 12.95 -4.20 9.66
CA LYS A 8 12.14 -5.18 8.90
C LYS A 8 10.95 -4.51 8.23
N GLY A 9 10.21 -3.68 8.96
CA GLY A 9 9.07 -2.93 8.44
C GLY A 9 9.44 -2.01 7.28
N PHE A 10 10.53 -1.28 7.43
CA PHE A 10 11.04 -0.39 6.39
C PHE A 10 11.51 -1.16 5.15
N SER A 11 12.32 -2.21 5.33
CA SER A 11 12.88 -2.97 4.20
C SER A 11 11.82 -3.77 3.44
N LEU A 12 11.01 -4.57 4.13
CA LEU A 12 9.92 -5.32 3.51
C LEU A 12 8.85 -4.39 2.96
N GLY A 13 8.56 -3.30 3.65
CA GLY A 13 7.66 -2.24 3.18
C GLY A 13 8.12 -1.64 1.87
N THR A 14 9.41 -1.31 1.75
CA THR A 14 9.99 -0.77 0.50
C THR A 14 9.82 -1.75 -0.65
N VAL A 15 10.22 -3.02 -0.46
CA VAL A 15 10.12 -4.05 -1.51
C VAL A 15 8.67 -4.29 -1.90
N ALA A 16 7.77 -4.46 -0.91
CA ALA A 16 6.34 -4.63 -1.16
C ALA A 16 5.76 -3.43 -1.91
N GLY A 17 6.15 -2.22 -1.53
CA GLY A 17 5.72 -0.98 -2.13
C GLY A 17 6.15 -0.83 -3.59
N VAL A 18 7.40 -1.18 -3.93
CA VAL A 18 7.86 -1.16 -5.32
C VAL A 18 7.09 -2.18 -6.17
N LEU A 19 6.94 -3.42 -5.69
CA LEU A 19 6.16 -4.45 -6.38
C LEU A 19 4.70 -4.02 -6.57
N TYR A 20 4.11 -3.41 -5.54
CA TYR A 20 2.78 -2.83 -5.58
C TYR A 20 2.66 -1.71 -6.63
N GLY A 21 3.63 -0.79 -6.69
CA GLY A 21 3.66 0.28 -7.69
C GLY A 21 3.66 -0.26 -9.12
N LEU A 22 4.47 -1.30 -9.37
CA LEU A 22 4.50 -1.98 -10.67
C LEU A 22 3.18 -2.68 -10.98
N ALA A 23 2.58 -3.36 -9.99
CA ALA A 23 1.25 -3.95 -10.12
C ALA A 23 0.19 -2.89 -10.45
N GLY A 24 0.31 -1.68 -9.88
CA GLY A 24 -0.55 -0.54 -10.16
C GLY A 24 -0.56 -0.12 -11.63
N ILE A 25 0.61 -0.14 -12.29
CA ILE A 25 0.70 0.16 -13.73
C ILE A 25 -0.06 -0.88 -14.54
N VAL A 26 0.19 -2.16 -14.28
CA VAL A 26 -0.46 -3.27 -15.00
C VAL A 26 -1.97 -3.23 -14.78
N PHE A 27 -2.41 -3.03 -13.54
CA PHE A 27 -3.83 -2.96 -13.20
C PHE A 27 -4.52 -1.77 -13.89
N ASN A 28 -3.84 -0.63 -13.97
CA ASN A 28 -4.37 0.53 -14.68
C ASN A 28 -4.43 0.34 -16.20
N GLN A 29 -3.49 -0.40 -16.80
CA GLN A 29 -3.57 -0.75 -18.22
C GLN A 29 -4.78 -1.63 -18.55
N VAL A 30 -5.18 -2.51 -17.63
CA VAL A 30 -6.35 -3.38 -17.82
C VAL A 30 -7.66 -2.64 -17.57
N THR A 31 -7.70 -1.77 -16.57
CA THR A 31 -8.94 -1.11 -16.13
C THR A 31 -9.20 0.24 -16.82
N GLY A 32 -8.15 0.95 -17.21
CA GLY A 32 -8.26 2.29 -17.81
C GLY A 32 -8.74 3.38 -16.86
N ALA A 33 -8.81 3.15 -15.54
CA ALA A 33 -9.46 4.11 -14.62
C ALA A 33 -8.66 5.42 -14.42
N PHE A 34 -7.36 5.41 -14.74
CA PHE A 34 -6.52 6.60 -14.78
C PHE A 34 -5.96 6.82 -16.18
N ALA A 35 -6.11 8.04 -16.71
CA ALA A 35 -5.43 8.46 -17.92
C ALA A 35 -3.93 8.65 -17.61
N PHE A 36 -3.08 7.95 -18.35
CA PHE A 36 -1.64 8.16 -18.25
C PHE A 36 -1.22 9.35 -19.12
N GLU A 37 -0.78 10.44 -18.48
CA GLU A 37 -0.29 11.64 -19.16
C GLU A 37 1.18 11.54 -19.60
N MET A 38 1.90 10.53 -19.10
CA MET A 38 3.34 10.33 -19.35
C MET A 38 3.63 8.98 -20.00
N SER A 39 4.82 8.85 -20.60
CA SER A 39 5.31 7.57 -21.11
C SER A 39 5.45 6.54 -19.99
N ILE A 40 5.27 5.25 -20.33
CA ILE A 40 5.37 4.11 -19.39
C ILE A 40 6.71 4.13 -18.63
N THR A 41 7.80 4.46 -19.31
CA THR A 41 9.14 4.53 -18.70
C THR A 41 9.22 5.60 -17.60
N SER A 42 8.54 6.74 -17.77
CA SER A 42 8.48 7.80 -16.76
C SER A 42 7.56 7.42 -15.59
N LEU A 43 6.49 6.68 -15.89
CA LEU A 43 5.56 6.17 -14.89
C LEU A 43 6.20 5.11 -13.98
N LEU A 44 7.11 4.28 -14.50
CA LEU A 44 7.82 3.26 -13.70
C LEU A 44 8.51 3.86 -12.48
N GLY A 45 9.27 4.95 -12.66
CA GLY A 45 9.94 5.62 -11.55
C GLY A 45 8.96 6.20 -10.53
N THR A 46 7.93 6.89 -11.02
CA THR A 46 6.93 7.54 -10.16
C THR A 46 6.12 6.53 -9.34
N PHE A 47 5.66 5.45 -9.98
CA PHE A 47 4.91 4.39 -9.30
C PHE A 47 5.80 3.57 -8.37
N ALA A 48 7.06 3.32 -8.72
CA ALA A 48 7.99 2.65 -7.82
C ALA A 48 8.26 3.47 -6.56
N VAL A 49 8.50 4.79 -6.70
CA VAL A 49 8.73 5.68 -5.56
C VAL A 49 7.47 5.88 -4.73
N GLY A 50 6.33 6.19 -5.37
CA GLY A 50 5.05 6.34 -4.68
C GLY A 50 4.62 5.05 -3.98
N GLY A 51 4.79 3.92 -4.66
CA GLY A 51 4.57 2.60 -4.09
C GLY A 51 5.49 2.32 -2.89
N ALA A 52 6.78 2.60 -2.99
CA ALA A 52 7.73 2.44 -1.89
C ALA A 52 7.33 3.27 -0.66
N ILE A 53 6.90 4.51 -0.84
CA ILE A 53 6.41 5.36 0.26
C ILE A 53 5.22 4.70 0.97
N PHE A 54 4.21 4.27 0.21
CA PHE A 54 3.04 3.58 0.77
C PHE A 54 3.40 2.26 1.46
N GLY A 55 4.28 1.48 0.85
CA GLY A 55 4.74 0.22 1.39
C GLY A 55 5.54 0.39 2.68
N VAL A 56 6.42 1.40 2.76
CA VAL A 56 7.16 1.75 3.98
C VAL A 56 6.19 2.14 5.10
N ILE A 57 5.20 2.99 4.81
CA ILE A 57 4.18 3.38 5.81
C ILE A 57 3.47 2.12 6.34
N ALA A 58 2.99 1.25 5.46
CA ALA A 58 2.33 0.00 5.85
C ALA A 58 3.24 -0.95 6.64
N GLY A 59 4.48 -1.11 6.20
CA GLY A 59 5.49 -1.96 6.84
C GLY A 59 5.91 -1.44 8.22
N CYS A 60 6.12 -0.14 8.37
CA CYS A 60 6.39 0.46 9.67
C CYS A 60 5.18 0.33 10.61
N PHE A 61 3.95 0.50 10.10
CA PHE A 61 2.75 0.30 10.91
C PHE A 61 2.63 -1.15 11.38
N MET A 62 2.90 -2.12 10.50
CA MET A 62 3.01 -3.54 10.85
C MET A 62 4.00 -3.79 12.00
N SER A 63 5.14 -3.09 12.02
CA SER A 63 6.13 -3.18 13.11
C SER A 63 5.63 -2.58 14.41
N VAL A 64 4.96 -1.42 14.34
CA VAL A 64 4.46 -0.70 15.53
C VAL A 64 3.30 -1.47 16.15
N THR A 65 2.42 -2.05 15.34
CA THR A 65 1.23 -2.77 15.81
C THR A 65 1.47 -4.26 16.06
N ASP A 66 2.73 -4.71 16.09
CA ASP A 66 3.04 -6.14 16.15
C ASP A 66 2.51 -6.83 17.41
N ASN A 67 2.45 -6.10 18.53
CA ASN A 67 1.95 -6.59 19.81
C ASN A 67 0.46 -6.32 20.04
N LEU A 68 -0.23 -5.65 19.11
CA LEU A 68 -1.62 -5.23 19.31
C LEU A 68 -2.62 -6.25 18.76
N PHE A 69 -2.45 -6.74 17.54
CA PHE A 69 -3.44 -7.63 16.92
C PHE A 69 -2.86 -8.55 15.84
N LEU A 70 -3.45 -9.74 15.70
CA LEU A 70 -3.23 -10.70 14.61
C LEU A 70 -1.76 -11.04 14.31
N LYS A 71 -0.92 -11.15 15.36
CA LYS A 71 0.51 -11.46 15.22
C LYS A 71 0.78 -12.74 14.43
N GLU A 72 -0.01 -13.78 14.68
CA GLU A 72 0.10 -15.08 14.00
C GLU A 72 -0.49 -15.08 12.58
N ARG A 73 -1.14 -13.99 12.15
CA ARG A 73 -1.80 -13.86 10.85
C ARG A 73 -1.27 -12.64 10.10
N PRO A 74 0.03 -12.61 9.73
CA PRO A 74 0.68 -11.44 9.13
C PRO A 74 0.02 -10.99 7.82
N VAL A 75 -0.53 -11.92 7.03
CA VAL A 75 -1.25 -11.61 5.79
C VAL A 75 -2.53 -10.83 6.07
N SER A 76 -3.40 -11.36 6.93
CA SER A 76 -4.65 -10.68 7.29
C SER A 76 -4.39 -9.33 7.94
N ARG A 77 -3.35 -9.24 8.78
CA ARG A 77 -2.94 -8.00 9.43
C ARG A 77 -2.51 -6.94 8.41
N ALA A 78 -1.64 -7.31 7.47
CA ALA A 78 -1.15 -6.39 6.44
C ALA A 78 -2.29 -5.91 5.51
N VAL A 79 -3.24 -6.79 5.16
CA VAL A 79 -4.43 -6.41 4.38
C VAL A 79 -5.29 -5.41 5.16
N ILE A 80 -5.58 -5.65 6.43
CA ILE A 80 -6.37 -4.73 7.27
C ILE A 80 -5.68 -3.36 7.36
N ILE A 81 -4.36 -3.34 7.59
CA ILE A 81 -3.59 -2.10 7.68
C ILE A 81 -3.64 -1.32 6.36
N SER A 82 -3.36 -2.00 5.25
CA SER A 82 -3.34 -1.37 3.92
C SER A 82 -4.71 -0.83 3.51
N VAL A 83 -5.77 -1.63 3.69
CA VAL A 83 -7.16 -1.21 3.44
C VAL A 83 -7.56 -0.08 4.39
N GLY A 84 -7.13 -0.13 5.65
CA GLY A 84 -7.36 0.95 6.63
C GLY A 84 -6.74 2.27 6.19
N PHE A 85 -5.51 2.25 5.67
CA PHE A 85 -4.89 3.45 5.10
C PHE A 85 -5.65 3.96 3.87
N TRP A 86 -6.06 3.08 2.98
CA TRP A 86 -6.87 3.47 1.83
C TRP A 86 -8.21 4.10 2.26
N LEU A 87 -8.91 3.50 3.23
CA LEU A 87 -10.14 4.06 3.78
C LEU A 87 -9.91 5.45 4.38
N ALA A 88 -8.85 5.63 5.18
CA ALA A 88 -8.51 6.92 5.78
C ALA A 88 -8.27 8.00 4.71
N LEU A 89 -7.52 7.68 3.65
CA LEU A 89 -7.32 8.58 2.52
C LEU A 89 -8.62 8.86 1.77
N ARG A 90 -9.48 7.84 1.61
CA ARG A 90 -10.77 7.98 0.93
C ARG A 90 -11.73 8.87 1.72
N PHE A 91 -11.73 8.78 3.05
CA PHE A 91 -12.46 9.68 3.94
C PHE A 91 -11.93 11.11 3.85
N GLY A 92 -10.61 11.30 3.78
CA GLY A 92 -10.01 12.61 3.54
C GLY A 92 -10.48 13.23 2.21
N ALA A 93 -10.45 12.45 1.12
CA ALA A 93 -10.94 12.89 -0.18
C ALA A 93 -12.45 13.21 -0.18
N ALA A 94 -13.26 12.42 0.53
CA ALA A 94 -14.68 12.71 0.71
C ALA A 94 -14.90 14.01 1.49
N SER A 95 -14.10 14.26 2.52
CA SER A 95 -14.18 15.49 3.32
C SER A 95 -13.85 16.73 2.46
N LEU A 96 -12.84 16.63 1.58
CA LEU A 96 -12.51 17.68 0.61
C LEU A 96 -13.63 17.91 -0.41
N THR A 97 -14.27 16.84 -0.88
CA THR A 97 -15.43 16.91 -1.79
C THR A 97 -16.60 17.66 -1.14
N MET A 98 -16.84 17.45 0.16
CA MET A 98 -17.91 18.16 0.87
C MET A 98 -17.62 19.66 1.03
N HIS A 99 -16.35 20.06 1.03
CA HIS A 99 -15.96 21.46 1.20
C HIS A 99 -15.91 22.23 -0.13
N ASP A 100 -15.43 21.58 -1.20
CA ASP A 100 -15.37 22.15 -2.54
C ASP A 100 -15.73 21.08 -3.57
N SER A 101 -17.04 20.88 -3.72
CA SER A 101 -17.59 19.86 -4.61
C SER A 101 -17.46 20.22 -6.08
N HIS A 102 -17.10 21.45 -6.44
CA HIS A 102 -16.89 21.83 -7.84
C HIS A 102 -15.49 21.42 -8.32
N ARG A 103 -14.52 21.36 -7.40
CA ARG A 103 -13.14 20.98 -7.69
C ARG A 103 -12.87 19.49 -7.48
N TYR A 104 -13.43 18.91 -6.43
CA TYR A 104 -13.19 17.52 -6.06
C TYR A 104 -14.42 16.68 -6.35
N HIS A 105 -14.29 15.71 -7.26
CA HIS A 105 -15.37 14.82 -7.65
C HIS A 105 -14.95 13.36 -7.41
N PRO A 106 -15.71 12.60 -6.61
CA PRO A 106 -15.38 11.21 -6.35
C PRO A 106 -15.67 10.37 -7.59
N VAL A 107 -14.62 9.85 -8.22
CA VAL A 107 -14.74 8.87 -9.31
C VAL A 107 -14.83 7.46 -8.70
N TYR A 108 -15.92 6.75 -9.01
CA TYR A 108 -16.18 5.43 -8.45
C TYR A 108 -15.14 4.40 -8.90
N GLU A 109 -14.80 4.39 -10.19
CA GLU A 109 -13.85 3.43 -10.78
C GLU A 109 -12.46 3.55 -10.13
N GLN A 110 -11.97 4.78 -9.95
CA GLN A 110 -10.71 5.06 -9.27
C GLN A 110 -10.74 4.64 -7.80
N SER A 111 -11.89 4.79 -7.13
CA SER A 111 -12.07 4.34 -5.75
C SER A 111 -11.98 2.82 -5.66
N LEU A 112 -12.70 2.09 -6.53
CA LEU A 112 -12.69 0.63 -6.53
C LEU A 112 -11.30 0.08 -6.87
N GLN A 113 -10.63 0.63 -7.88
CA GLN A 113 -9.26 0.27 -8.20
C GLN A 113 -8.31 0.52 -7.03
N GLY A 114 -8.44 1.67 -6.35
CA GLY A 114 -7.66 1.97 -5.16
C GLY A 114 -7.85 0.96 -4.03
N LEU A 115 -9.08 0.48 -3.82
CA LEU A 115 -9.37 -0.56 -2.82
C LEU A 115 -8.72 -1.90 -3.18
N VAL A 116 -8.85 -2.33 -4.44
CA VAL A 116 -8.21 -3.56 -4.92
C VAL A 116 -6.70 -3.49 -4.78
N LEU A 117 -6.11 -2.35 -5.14
CA LEU A 117 -4.69 -2.06 -5.00
C LEU A 117 -4.24 -2.09 -3.53
N ALA A 118 -5.04 -1.54 -2.61
CA ALA A 118 -4.76 -1.63 -1.18
C ALA A 118 -4.74 -3.09 -0.68
N VAL A 119 -5.68 -3.92 -1.14
CA VAL A 119 -5.68 -5.36 -0.83
C VAL A 119 -4.41 -6.02 -1.37
N ILE A 120 -4.02 -5.73 -2.62
CA ILE A 120 -2.80 -6.28 -3.24
C ILE A 120 -1.55 -5.91 -2.44
N LEU A 121 -1.38 -4.64 -2.04
CA LEU A 121 -0.25 -4.22 -1.21
C LEU A 121 -0.19 -5.02 0.11
N GLY A 122 -1.34 -5.17 0.77
CA GLY A 122 -1.45 -5.94 2.01
C GLY A 122 -1.09 -7.41 1.82
N LEU A 123 -1.52 -8.03 0.71
CA LEU A 123 -1.15 -9.41 0.38
C LEU A 123 0.36 -9.54 0.14
N ILE A 124 0.96 -8.67 -0.67
CA ILE A 124 2.40 -8.70 -0.96
C ILE A 124 3.20 -8.54 0.33
N LEU A 125 2.91 -7.49 1.11
CA LEU A 125 3.61 -7.21 2.36
C LEU A 125 3.45 -8.34 3.37
N GLY A 126 2.24 -8.85 3.54
CA GLY A 126 1.93 -9.91 4.47
C GLY A 126 2.57 -11.25 4.12
N LEU A 127 2.66 -11.58 2.82
CA LEU A 127 3.37 -12.76 2.34
C LEU A 127 4.87 -12.62 2.59
N LEU A 128 5.47 -11.49 2.24
CA LEU A 128 6.89 -11.20 2.50
C LEU A 128 7.21 -11.29 3.99
N TRP A 129 6.31 -10.79 4.85
CA TRP A 129 6.47 -10.84 6.31
C TRP A 129 6.50 -12.25 6.90
N LYS A 130 5.80 -13.20 6.26
CA LYS A 130 5.70 -14.61 6.66
C LYS A 130 6.87 -15.46 6.16
N THR A 131 7.70 -14.96 5.25
CA THR A 131 8.76 -15.77 4.64
C THR A 131 9.81 -16.20 5.66
N LYS A 132 10.34 -17.43 5.52
CA LYS A 132 11.46 -17.95 6.34
C LYS A 132 12.69 -17.03 6.31
N VAL A 133 13.00 -16.49 5.13
CA VAL A 133 14.07 -15.49 4.96
C VAL A 133 13.86 -14.29 5.90
N SER A 134 12.61 -13.87 6.10
CA SER A 134 12.32 -12.81 7.06
C SER A 134 12.45 -13.22 8.52
N GLU A 135 12.27 -14.50 8.85
CA GLU A 135 12.48 -15.03 10.20
C GLU A 135 13.99 -15.16 10.49
N ASP A 136 14.77 -15.66 9.53
CA ASP A 136 16.21 -15.85 9.69
C ASP A 136 16.99 -14.52 9.80
N ILE A 137 16.53 -13.44 9.13
CA ILE A 137 17.19 -12.13 9.14
C ILE A 137 16.80 -11.28 10.37
N PHE A 138 15.60 -11.47 10.92
CA PHE A 138 15.01 -10.52 11.89
C PHE A 138 14.38 -11.16 13.15
N GLY A 139 14.34 -12.49 13.26
CA GLY A 139 13.91 -13.23 14.47
C GLY A 139 15.00 -13.28 15.52
#